data_AF-A0A840GRX8-F1
#
_entry.id   AF-A0A840GRX8-F1
#
_cell.length_a   1.000
_cell.length_b   1.000
_cell.length_c   1.000
_cell.angle_alpha   90.00
_cell.angle_beta   90.00
_cell.angle_gamma   90.00
#
_symmetry.space_group_name_H-M   'P 1'
#
loop_
_entity.id
_entity.type
_entity.pdbx_description
1 polymer ?
#
loop_
_entity_poly.entity_id
_entity_poly.type
_entity_poly.pdbx_seq_one_letter_code
_entity_poly.pdbx_strand_id
1 'polypeptide(L)' 'NQLHWVLDVHFAEDGNRSRCDHAPENLAILRRLALNVLRTHPDRASLRRKIKRAGWDNAFLLATLSHMR' A
#
# COMPACT_ATOMS: atom_id res chain seq x y z
N ASN A 1 -16.22 5.00 16.79
CA ASN A 1 -15.82 4.82 15.38
C ASN A 1 -14.41 4.26 15.27
N GLN A 2 -14.26 2.93 15.25
CA GLN A 2 -12.96 2.24 15.02
C GLN A 2 -12.89 1.59 13.64
N LEU A 3 -13.77 1.99 12.72
CA LEU A 3 -13.91 1.42 11.38
C LEU A 3 -13.33 2.38 10.35
N HIS A 4 -12.07 2.77 10.50
CA HIS A 4 -11.37 3.54 9.45
C HIS A 4 -10.73 2.55 8.50
N TRP A 5 -11.04 2.64 7.20
CA TRP A 5 -10.62 1.62 6.24
C TRP A 5 -9.12 1.72 6.02
N VAL A 6 -8.45 0.56 5.91
CA VAL A 6 -6.98 0.48 5.86
C VAL A 6 -6.37 1.29 4.71
N LEU A 7 -7.09 1.42 3.58
CA LEU A 7 -6.62 2.22 2.45
C LEU A 7 -6.68 3.71 2.74
N ASP A 8 -7.73 4.20 3.40
CA ASP A 8 -7.85 5.60 3.82
C ASP A 8 -6.70 5.99 4.75
N VAL A 9 -6.41 5.14 5.75
CA VAL A 9 -5.37 5.39 6.76
C VAL A 9 -3.98 5.45 6.15
N HIS A 10 -3.65 4.48 5.29
CA HIS A 10 -2.27 4.23 4.88
C HIS A 10 -1.93 4.79 3.50
N PHE A 11 -2.94 4.99 2.64
CA PHE A 11 -2.79 5.48 1.27
C PHE A 11 -3.57 6.77 0.99
N ALA A 12 -4.19 7.38 2.02
CA ALA A 12 -4.94 8.63 1.91
C ALA A 12 -6.02 8.58 0.81
N GLU A 13 -6.70 7.44 0.70
CA GLU A 13 -7.68 7.18 -0.36
C GLU A 13 -8.83 8.20 -0.38
N ASP A 14 -9.36 8.58 0.79
CA ASP A 14 -10.39 9.63 0.95
C ASP A 14 -10.00 10.98 0.32
N GLY A 15 -8.70 11.31 0.33
CA GLY A 15 -8.18 12.57 -0.22
C GLY A 15 -7.95 12.53 -1.73
N ASN A 16 -8.10 11.37 -2.37
CA ASN A 16 -7.76 11.19 -3.77
C ASN A 16 -8.77 11.88 -4.70
N ARG A 17 -8.25 12.65 -5.67
CA ARG A 17 -9.07 13.40 -6.64
C ARG A 17 -9.07 12.81 -8.05
N SER A 18 -8.50 11.62 -8.24
CA SER A 18 -8.61 10.89 -9.50
C SER A 18 -10.08 10.47 -9.72
N ARG A 19 -10.80 11.22 -10.56
CA ARG A 19 -12.24 11.03 -10.84
C ARG A 19 -12.56 10.75 -12.32
N CYS A 20 -11.55 10.69 -13.18
CA CYS A 20 -11.72 10.51 -14.62
C CYS A 20 -11.54 9.03 -15.00
N ASP A 21 -12.40 8.56 -15.90
CA ASP A 21 -12.35 7.23 -16.50
C ASP A 21 -12.15 6.11 -15.45
N HIS A 22 -11.21 5.20 -15.71
CA HIS A 22 -10.87 4.06 -14.88
C HIS A 22 -9.86 4.41 -13.77
N ALA A 23 -9.50 5.69 -13.59
CA ALA A 23 -8.49 6.08 -12.59
C ALA A 23 -8.85 5.70 -11.14
N PRO A 24 -10.11 5.87 -10.66
CA PRO A 24 -10.48 5.42 -9.32
C PRO A 24 -10.28 3.92 -9.12
N GLU A 25 -10.74 3.11 -10.08
CA GLU A 25 -10.67 1.65 -10.03
C GLU A 25 -9.23 1.15 -10.12
N ASN A 26 -8.44 1.66 -11.08
CA ASN A 26 -7.04 1.31 -11.24
C ASN A 26 -6.24 1.61 -9.98
N LEU A 27 -6.48 2.78 -9.34
CA LEU A 27 -5.80 3.12 -8.10
C LEU A 27 -6.25 2.26 -6.92
N ALA A 28 -7.54 1.90 -6.84
CA ALA A 28 -8.02 0.98 -5.82
C ALA A 28 -7.35 -0.40 -5.92
N ILE A 29 -7.22 -0.94 -7.15
CA ILE A 29 -6.52 -2.20 -7.42
C ILE A 29 -5.05 -2.10 -7.02
N LEU A 30 -4.35 -1.04 -7.46
CA LEU A 30 -2.93 -0.84 -7.14
C LEU A 30 -2.67 -0.70 -5.63
N ARG A 31 -3.53 0.05 -4.91
CA ARG A 31 -3.42 0.18 -3.45
C ARG A 31 -3.68 -1.15 -2.74
N ARG A 32 -4.68 -1.92 -3.19
CA ARG A 32 -4.95 -3.26 -2.65
C ARG A 32 -3.77 -4.20 -2.88
N LEU A 33 -3.19 -4.18 -4.08
CA LEU A 33 -2.01 -4.95 -4.41
C LEU A 33 -0.85 -4.59 -3.47
N ALA A 34 -0.50 -3.30 -3.39
CA ALA A 34 0.57 -2.82 -2.52
C ALA A 34 0.36 -3.21 -1.05
N LEU A 35 -0.88 -3.09 -0.55
CA LEU A 35 -1.23 -3.51 0.81
C LEU A 35 -0.96 -5.00 1.03
N ASN A 36 -1.35 -5.85 0.08
CA ASN A 36 -1.17 -7.29 0.18
C ASN A 36 0.33 -7.66 0.19
N VAL A 37 1.13 -7.06 -0.70
CA VAL A 37 2.60 -7.26 -0.74
C VAL A 37 3.25 -6.89 0.60
N LEU A 38 2.87 -5.76 1.17
CA LEU A 38 3.46 -5.30 2.43
C LEU A 38 3.03 -6.16 3.63
N ARG A 39 1.86 -6.81 3.55
CA ARG A 39 1.37 -7.74 4.57
C ARG A 39 2.07 -9.10 4.51
N THR A 40 2.43 -9.59 3.32
CA THR A 40 3.12 -10.88 3.18
C THR A 40 4.61 -10.80 3.57
N HIS A 41 5.21 -9.61 3.56
CA HIS A 41 6.61 -9.45 3.95
C HIS A 41 6.85 -9.81 5.43
N PRO A 42 7.89 -10.62 5.77
CA PRO A 42 8.10 -11.21 7.11
C PRO A 42 8.49 -10.20 8.20
N ASP A 43 8.90 -8.99 7.82
CA ASP A 43 9.19 -7.91 8.76
C ASP A 43 7.97 -7.63 9.66
N ARG A 44 8.18 -7.55 10.99
CA ARG A 44 7.12 -7.28 11.96
C ARG A 44 6.83 -5.78 12.15
N ALA A 45 7.54 -4.92 11.41
CA ALA A 45 7.28 -3.48 11.42
C ALA A 45 5.83 -3.14 11.06
N SER A 46 5.33 -2.02 11.59
CA SER A 46 4.00 -1.52 11.24
C SER A 46 3.89 -1.22 9.75
N LEU A 47 2.68 -1.33 9.19
CA LEU A 47 2.43 -1.10 7.77
C LEU A 47 2.94 0.26 7.31
N ARG A 48 2.72 1.32 8.11
CA ARG A 48 3.22 2.68 7.83
C ARG A 48 4.75 2.72 7.72
N ARG A 49 5.47 1.96 8.54
CA ARG A 49 6.93 1.88 8.49
C ARG A 49 7.41 1.10 7.27
N LYS A 50 6.74 -0.01 6.93
CA LYS A 50 7.05 -0.77 5.71
C LYS A 50 6.85 0.08 4.44
N ILE A 51 5.75 0.85 4.36
CA ILE A 51 5.49 1.78 3.23
C ILE A 51 6.64 2.78 3.10
N LYS A 52 6.99 3.48 4.19
CA LYS A 52 8.09 4.47 4.17
C LYS A 52 9.43 3.84 3.80
N ARG A 53 9.74 2.67 4.36
CA ARG A 53 10.99 1.96 4.09
C ARG A 53 11.08 1.52 2.64
N ALA A 54 10.02 0.97 2.06
CA ALA A 54 9.96 0.64 0.64
C ALA A 54 10.15 1.87 -0.27
N GLY A 55 9.76 3.06 0.19
CA GLY A 55 10.00 4.31 -0.53
C GLY A 55 11.43 4.88 -0.39
N TRP A 56 12.23 4.42 0.57
CA TRP A 56 13.58 4.97 0.85
C TRP A 56 14.71 3.96 0.60
N ASP A 57 14.41 2.67 0.64
CA ASP A 57 15.38 1.59 0.54
C ASP A 57 14.99 0.65 -0.60
N ASN A 58 15.72 0.76 -1.72
CA ASN A 58 15.48 -0.06 -2.90
C ASN A 58 15.71 -1.55 -2.65
N ALA A 59 16.63 -1.93 -1.75
CA ALA A 59 16.86 -3.33 -1.43
C ALA A 59 15.65 -3.91 -0.68
N PHE A 60 15.09 -3.14 0.26
CA PHE A 60 13.84 -3.52 0.93
C PHE A 60 12.66 -3.57 -0.04
N LEU A 61 12.55 -2.61 -0.97
CA LEU A 61 11.51 -2.62 -2.00
C LEU A 61 11.58 -3.91 -2.85
N LEU A 62 12.76 -4.25 -3.37
CA LEU A 62 12.94 -5.47 -4.16
C LEU A 62 12.63 -6.74 -3.36
N ALA A 63 13.05 -6.80 -2.09
CA ALA A 63 12.70 -7.89 -1.19
C ALA A 63 11.17 -8.02 -1.01
N THR A 64 10.46 -6.91 -0.80
CA THR A 64 8.99 -6.92 -0.69
C THR A 64 8.32 -7.43 -1.95
N LEU A 65 8.76 -7.00 -3.14
CA LEU A 65 8.20 -7.46 -4.41
C LEU A 65 8.50 -8.93 -4.69
N SER A 66 9.67 -9.44 -4.28
CA SER A 66 10.07 -10.85 -4.44
C SER A 66 9.20 -11.82 -3.63
N HIS A 67 8.50 -11.32 -2.61
CA HIS A 67 7.60 -12.11 -1.78
C HIS A 67 6.16 -12.13 -2.28
N MET A 68 5.89 -11.56 -3.47
CA MET A 68 4.67 -11.87 -4.20
C MET A 68 4.76 -13.29 -4.75
N ARG A 69 4.01 -14.21 -4.14
CA ARG A 69 3.68 -15.52 -4.72
C ARG A 69 2.24 -15.50 -5.18
#